data_AF-A0AA50M664-F1
#
_entry.id   AF-A0AA50M664-F1
#
_cell.length_a   1.000
_cell.length_b   1.000
_cell.length_c   1.000
_cell.angle_alpha   90.00
_cell.angle_beta   90.00
_cell.angle_gamma   90.00
#
_symmetry.space_group_name_H-M   'P 1'
#
loop_
_entity.id
_entity.type
_entity.pdbx_description
1 polymer ?
#
loop_
_entity_poly.entity_id
_entity_poly.type
_entity_poly.pdbx_seq_one_letter_code
_entity_poly.pdbx_strand_id
1 'polypeptide(L)'
;GKGYNREYLKKKKQKKQQRYKQIEEERESEKNKWLSFHSKASKKAGVRSKSIFASPDNLSGRVGIGTCGISGRPMTEYTPGEKWKK
;
A
#
# COMPACT_ATOMS: atom_id res chain seq x y z
N GLY A 1 38.90 23.47 21.55
CA GLY A 1 39.07 23.14 20.12
C GLY A 1 37.73 23.00 19.43
N LYS A 2 37.44 23.80 18.40
CA LYS A 2 36.13 23.86 17.70
C LYS A 2 35.89 22.74 16.67
N GLY A 3 36.87 21.85 16.44
CA GLY A 3 36.80 20.77 15.44
C GLY A 3 36.04 19.50 15.88
N TYR A 4 36.10 19.16 17.17
CA TYR A 4 35.47 17.94 17.73
C TYR A 4 33.95 17.88 17.53
N ASN A 5 33.29 19.04 17.55
CA ASN A 5 31.86 19.13 17.36
C ASN A 5 31.44 18.81 15.91
N ARG A 6 32.27 19.21 14.93
CA ARG A 6 31.97 19.01 13.50
C ARG A 6 32.11 17.55 13.07
N GLU A 7 33.15 16.86 13.50
CA GLU A 7 33.32 15.42 13.22
C GLU A 7 32.23 14.58 13.89
N TYR A 8 31.89 14.90 15.14
CA TYR A 8 30.80 14.23 15.85
C TYR A 8 29.46 14.38 15.10
N LEU A 9 29.13 15.59 14.65
CA LEU A 9 27.91 15.84 13.86
C LEU A 9 27.92 15.10 12.52
N LYS A 10 29.06 15.02 11.84
CA LYS A 10 29.21 14.23 10.60
C LYS A 10 28.95 12.74 10.86
N LYS A 11 29.57 12.17 11.88
CA LYS A 11 29.38 10.75 12.26
C LYS A 11 27.93 10.46 12.65
N LYS A 12 27.28 11.37 13.37
CA LYS A 12 25.85 11.28 13.73
C LYS A 12 24.95 11.32 12.49
N LYS A 13 25.21 12.21 11.53
CA LYS A 13 24.47 12.30 10.26
C LYS A 13 24.63 11.03 9.43
N GLN A 14 25.86 10.51 9.32
CA GLN A 14 26.14 9.28 8.57
C GLN A 14 25.41 8.07 9.17
N LYS A 15 25.43 7.92 10.50
CA LYS A 15 24.71 6.84 11.20
C LYS A 15 23.19 6.93 10.98
N LYS A 16 22.63 8.15 10.97
CA LYS A 16 21.21 8.38 10.66
C LYS A 16 20.88 7.97 9.22
N GLN A 17 21.71 8.33 8.24
CA GLN A 17 21.53 7.95 6.84
C GLN A 17 21.60 6.43 6.64
N GLN A 18 22.56 5.75 7.26
CA GLN A 18 22.66 4.29 7.22
C GLN A 18 21.41 3.60 7.78
N ARG A 19 20.85 4.12 8.89
CA ARG A 19 19.60 3.59 9.46
C ARG A 19 18.42 3.70 8.49
N TYR A 20 18.28 4.82 7.80
CA TYR A 20 17.21 4.96 6.79
C TYR A 20 17.40 4.01 5.61
N LYS A 21 18.65 3.85 5.14
CA LYS A 21 18.98 2.92 4.06
C LYS A 21 18.61 1.48 4.42
N GLN A 22 18.93 1.04 5.65
CA GLN A 22 18.54 -0.30 6.13
C GLN A 22 17.03 -0.48 6.20
N ILE A 23 16.29 0.52 6.70
CA ILE A 23 14.82 0.48 6.76
C ILE A 23 14.22 0.39 5.34
N GLU A 24 14.80 1.10 4.38
CA GLU A 24 14.35 1.07 2.99
C GLU A 24 14.65 -0.28 2.32
N GLU A 25 15.83 -0.84 2.55
CA GLU A 25 16.21 -2.19 2.09
C GLU A 25 15.32 -3.28 2.72
N GLU A 26 15.01 -3.18 4.02
CA GLU A 26 14.08 -4.10 4.70
C GLU A 26 12.68 -4.02 4.10
N ARG A 27 12.16 -2.80 3.87
CA ARG A 27 10.86 -2.57 3.21
C ARG A 27 10.82 -3.14 1.80
N GLU A 28 11.87 -2.93 1.00
CA GLU A 28 11.96 -3.47 -0.35
C GLU A 28 12.01 -5.01 -0.32
N SER A 29 12.72 -5.59 0.66
CA SER A 29 12.78 -7.05 0.83
C SER A 29 11.42 -7.65 1.16
N GLU A 30 10.64 -7.00 2.03
CA GLU A 30 9.30 -7.45 2.42
C GLU A 30 8.30 -7.29 1.28
N LYS A 31 8.35 -6.16 0.58
CA LYS A 31 7.58 -5.94 -0.66
C LYS A 31 7.88 -7.03 -1.69
N ASN A 32 9.15 -7.38 -1.90
CA ASN A 32 9.53 -8.44 -2.84
C ASN A 32 9.04 -9.83 -2.41
N LYS A 33 9.09 -10.15 -1.11
CA LYS A 33 8.48 -11.37 -0.56
C LYS A 33 6.98 -11.41 -0.85
N TRP A 34 6.29 -10.30 -0.61
CA TRP A 34 4.86 -10.18 -0.87
C TRP A 34 4.51 -10.28 -2.36
N LEU A 35 5.26 -9.61 -3.24
CA LEU A 35 5.09 -9.70 -4.69
C LEU A 35 5.33 -11.13 -5.20
N SER A 36 6.34 -11.82 -4.68
CA SER A 36 6.60 -13.24 -5.01
C SER A 36 5.45 -14.15 -4.56
N PHE A 37 4.92 -13.94 -3.35
CA PHE A 37 3.74 -14.65 -2.87
C PHE A 37 2.51 -14.37 -3.74
N HIS A 38 2.21 -13.10 -4.01
CA HIS A 38 1.04 -12.68 -4.78
C HIS A 38 1.10 -13.19 -6.23
N SER A 39 2.25 -13.08 -6.89
CA SER A 39 2.44 -13.58 -8.26
C SER A 39 2.20 -15.08 -8.37
N LYS A 40 2.63 -15.87 -7.38
CA LYS A 40 2.33 -17.32 -7.30
C LYS A 40 0.85 -17.60 -7.09
N ALA A 41 0.18 -16.84 -6.23
CA ALA A 41 -1.25 -16.99 -5.96
C ALA A 41 -2.11 -16.60 -7.17
N SER A 42 -1.72 -15.55 -7.92
CA SER A 42 -2.46 -15.03 -9.07
C SER A 42 -2.53 -15.97 -10.27
N LYS A 43 -1.61 -16.94 -10.38
CA LYS A 43 -1.56 -17.92 -11.48
C LYS A 43 -2.50 -19.11 -11.27
N LYS A 44 -3.14 -19.23 -10.11
CA LYS A 44 -4.09 -20.31 -9.83
C LYS A 44 -5.44 -20.01 -10.48
N ALA A 45 -5.94 -20.95 -11.28
CA ALA A 45 -7.28 -20.86 -11.87
C ALA A 45 -8.35 -20.69 -10.76
N GLY A 46 -9.31 -19.80 -10.99
CA GLY A 46 -10.39 -19.49 -10.03
C GLY A 46 -10.07 -18.38 -9.01
N VAL A 47 -8.82 -17.91 -8.91
CA VAL A 47 -8.47 -16.77 -8.05
C VAL A 47 -8.62 -15.46 -8.83
N ARG A 48 -9.57 -14.60 -8.43
CA ARG A 48 -9.74 -13.27 -9.02
C ARG A 48 -8.63 -12.34 -8.55
N SER A 49 -7.76 -11.90 -9.47
CA SER A 49 -6.57 -11.10 -9.14
C SER A 49 -6.88 -9.65 -8.75
N LYS A 50 -8.04 -9.11 -9.14
CA LYS A 50 -8.45 -7.75 -8.78
C LYS A 50 -8.90 -7.72 -7.32
N SER A 51 -8.33 -6.82 -6.51
CA SER A 51 -8.74 -6.59 -5.13
C SER A 51 -10.11 -5.87 -5.07
N ILE A 52 -10.91 -6.16 -4.05
CA ILE A 52 -12.14 -5.40 -3.74
C ILE A 52 -11.82 -3.98 -3.21
N PHE A 53 -10.60 -3.77 -2.72
CA PHE A 53 -10.10 -2.47 -2.27
C PHE A 53 -9.30 -1.73 -3.35
N ALA A 54 -9.24 -2.27 -4.58
CA ALA A 54 -8.64 -1.55 -5.68
C ALA A 54 -9.40 -0.25 -5.94
N SER A 55 -8.67 0.81 -6.31
CA SER A 55 -9.31 2.03 -6.78
C SER A 55 -10.18 1.72 -7.99
N PRO A 56 -11.40 2.27 -8.07
CA PRO A 56 -12.29 2.01 -9.19
C PRO A 56 -11.78 2.68 -10.46
N ASP A 57 -11.96 2.00 -11.61
CA ASP A 57 -11.53 2.49 -12.93
C ASP A 57 -12.41 3.65 -13.45
N ASN A 58 -13.55 3.94 -12.80
CA ASN A 58 -14.46 5.02 -13.18
C ASN A 58 -14.84 5.92 -12.00
N LEU A 59 -15.21 7.15 -12.35
CA LEU A 59 -15.53 8.23 -11.41
C LEU A 59 -16.73 7.93 -10.50
N SER A 60 -17.60 6.99 -10.88
CA SER A 60 -18.78 6.60 -10.10
C SER A 60 -18.53 5.42 -9.16
N GLY A 61 -17.43 4.68 -9.32
CA GLY A 61 -17.11 3.54 -8.48
C GLY A 61 -16.72 3.99 -7.08
N ARG A 62 -16.99 3.15 -6.07
CA ARG A 62 -16.47 3.34 -4.71
C ARG A 62 -15.68 2.10 -4.31
N VAL A 63 -14.55 2.32 -3.67
CA VAL A 63 -13.72 1.24 -3.10
C VAL A 63 -14.57 0.37 -2.18
N GLY A 64 -14.49 -0.95 -2.32
CA GLY A 64 -15.26 -1.89 -1.51
C GLY A 64 -16.74 -2.06 -1.90
N ILE A 65 -17.28 -1.30 -2.87
CA ILE A 65 -18.65 -1.46 -3.35
C ILE A 65 -18.65 -2.10 -4.73
N GLY A 66 -19.17 -3.32 -4.80
CA GLY A 66 -19.24 -4.12 -6.03
C GLY A 66 -18.23 -5.26 -6.04
N THR A 67 -18.32 -6.11 -7.06
CA THR A 67 -17.37 -7.23 -7.20
C THR A 67 -16.07 -6.74 -7.83
N CYS A 68 -14.92 -7.19 -7.32
CA CYS A 68 -13.54 -6.87 -7.72
C CYS A 68 -13.30 -6.30 -9.15
N GLY A 69 -13.54 -5.00 -9.35
CA GLY A 69 -13.34 -4.30 -10.64
C GLY A 69 -14.53 -4.32 -11.62
N ILE A 70 -15.74 -4.67 -11.16
CA ILE A 70 -17.00 -4.45 -11.87
C ILE A 70 -17.72 -3.33 -11.13
N SER A 71 -17.54 -2.11 -11.62
CA SER A 71 -18.38 -0.98 -11.20
C SER A 71 -19.83 -1.23 -11.60
N GLY A 72 -20.77 -0.97 -10.69
CA GLY A 72 -22.19 -1.00 -10.99
C GLY A 72 -22.91 -2.33 -10.73
N ARG A 73 -22.20 -3.43 -10.44
CA ARG A 73 -22.82 -4.65 -9.90
C ARG A 73 -22.47 -4.85 -8.42
N PRO A 74 -23.42 -4.62 -7.50
CA PRO A 74 -23.19 -4.85 -6.08
C PRO A 74 -22.90 -6.33 -5.79
N MET A 75 -22.02 -6.59 -4.82
CA MET A 75 -21.84 -7.93 -4.23
C MET A 75 -22.98 -8.24 -3.23
N THR A 76 -23.56 -7.19 -2.65
CA THR A 76 -24.71 -7.17 -1.74
C THR A 76 -25.50 -5.89 -1.99
N GLU A 77 -26.82 -5.91 -1.80
CA GLU A 77 -27.63 -4.68 -1.90
C GLU A 77 -27.08 -3.61 -0.94
N TYR A 78 -26.59 -2.51 -1.50
CA TYR A 78 -26.09 -1.37 -0.75
C TYR A 78 -27.08 -0.23 -0.95
N THR A 79 -27.88 0.05 0.08
CA THR A 79 -28.66 1.27 0.17
C THR A 79 -27.76 2.37 0.71
N PRO A 80 -27.55 3.48 -0.03
CA PRO A 80 -26.87 4.64 0.53
C PRO A 80 -27.69 5.13 1.72
N GLY A 81 -27.17 4.97 2.94
CA GLY A 81 -27.82 5.50 4.13
C GLY A 81 -28.11 6.99 3.95
N GLU A 82 -29.33 7.41 4.26
CA GLU A 82 -29.71 8.82 4.18
C GLU A 82 -28.73 9.62 5.04
N LYS A 83 -27.96 10.48 4.37
CA LYS A 83 -27.11 11.44 5.07
C LYS A 83 -28.08 12.37 5.77
N TRP A 84 -28.11 12.32 7.11
CA TRP A 84 -28.89 13.24 7.93
C TRP A 84 -28.79 14.65 7.34
N LYS A 85 -29.91 15.15 6.81
CA LYS A 85 -30.05 16.54 6.40
C LYS A 85 -30.28 17.31 7.70
N LYS A 86 -29.29 18.10 8.11
CA LYS A 86 -29.42 19.03 9.22
C LYS A 86 -30.29 20.21 8.81
#